data_AF-A0A4V3DXX7-F1
#
_entry.id   AF-A0A4V3DXX7-F1
#
_cell.length_a   1.000
_cell.length_b   1.000
_cell.length_c   1.000
_cell.angle_alpha   90.00
_cell.angle_beta   90.00
_cell.angle_gamma   90.00
#
_symmetry.space_group_name_H-M   'P 1'
#
loop_
_entity.id
_entity.type
_entity.pdbx_description
1 polymer ?
#
loop_
_entity_poly.entity_id
_entity_poly.type
_entity_poly.pdbx_seq_one_letter_code
_entity_poly.pdbx_strand_id
1 'polypeptide(L)'
;MSDTSASQNVWSTGLRCRCPRCGEGRLFDGFLRLAPRCEACGLDYSFADPADGPAFFVMMTMAIPVTGFGIWFELVHEPPFWAHLLVTVPLLLLACVPILRPIKGLMVASQYINKAEEARFVLRRPETPPAPPPERQARDANAA
;
A
#
# COMPACT_ATOMS: atom_id res chain seq x y z
N MET A 1 21.17 12.63 -22.17
CA MET A 1 20.33 12.98 -21.00
C MET A 1 19.00 12.29 -21.25
N SER A 2 18.88 11.03 -20.84
CA SER A 2 17.86 10.11 -21.33
C SER A 2 16.51 10.36 -20.68
N ASP A 3 15.72 11.22 -21.34
CA ASP A 3 14.27 11.26 -21.19
C ASP A 3 13.68 9.90 -21.59
N THR A 4 13.27 9.10 -20.61
CA THR A 4 12.32 8.00 -20.83
C THR A 4 10.99 8.40 -20.21
N SER A 5 10.43 9.48 -20.76
CA SER A 5 9.00 9.77 -20.69
C SER A 5 8.29 8.78 -21.61
N ALA A 6 7.94 7.62 -21.09
CA ALA A 6 6.90 6.80 -21.70
C ALA A 6 5.96 6.43 -20.58
N SER A 7 4.69 6.78 -20.76
CA SER A 7 3.55 6.28 -20.00
C SER A 7 3.60 4.74 -19.96
N GLN A 8 4.38 4.19 -19.06
CA GLN A 8 4.39 2.77 -18.79
C GLN A 8 3.00 2.46 -18.27
N ASN A 9 2.25 1.65 -19.02
CA ASN A 9 0.90 1.27 -18.64
C ASN A 9 0.93 0.79 -17.19
N VAL A 10 0.11 1.40 -16.31
CA VAL A 10 -0.04 1.01 -14.89
C VAL A 10 -0.20 -0.50 -14.81
N TRP A 11 -1.01 -1.04 -15.73
CA TRP A 11 -1.25 -2.45 -15.93
C TRP A 11 0.02 -3.25 -16.18
N SER A 12 0.86 -2.88 -17.16
CA SER A 12 2.04 -3.68 -17.52
C SER A 12 3.11 -3.68 -16.42
N THR A 13 3.34 -2.54 -15.77
CA THR A 13 4.36 -2.42 -14.72
C THR A 13 3.88 -2.94 -13.37
N GLY A 14 2.62 -2.67 -13.02
CA GLY A 14 2.00 -3.15 -11.79
C GLY A 14 1.82 -4.67 -11.76
N LEU A 15 1.29 -5.28 -12.84
CA LEU A 15 1.14 -6.74 -12.93
C LEU A 15 2.50 -7.46 -12.89
N ARG A 16 3.53 -6.88 -13.53
CA ARG A 16 4.88 -7.45 -13.56
C ARG A 16 5.72 -7.10 -12.32
N CYS A 17 5.18 -6.33 -11.38
CA CYS A 17 5.87 -5.91 -10.16
C CYS A 17 7.21 -5.20 -10.45
N ARG A 18 7.21 -4.30 -11.44
CA ARG A 18 8.39 -3.54 -11.88
C ARG A 18 8.29 -2.07 -11.50
N CYS A 19 9.43 -1.38 -11.49
CA CYS A 19 9.51 0.03 -11.20
C CYS A 19 8.61 0.86 -12.14
N PRO A 20 7.73 1.74 -11.64
CA PRO A 20 6.83 2.53 -12.47
C PRO A 20 7.55 3.59 -13.33
N ARG A 21 8.74 4.03 -12.91
CA ARG A 21 9.57 4.99 -13.67
C ARG A 21 10.38 4.36 -14.81
N CYS A 22 11.10 3.27 -14.56
CA CYS A 22 12.00 2.66 -15.56
C CYS A 22 11.51 1.34 -16.17
N GLY A 23 10.53 0.66 -15.57
CA GLY A 23 10.00 -0.61 -16.07
C GLY A 23 10.91 -1.85 -15.88
N GLU A 24 12.15 -1.67 -15.45
CA GLU A 24 13.14 -2.77 -15.35
C GLU A 24 13.46 -3.18 -13.92
N GLY A 25 13.56 -2.24 -12.99
CA GLY A 25 13.86 -2.53 -11.58
C GLY A 25 12.77 -3.33 -10.88
N ARG A 26 13.14 -4.18 -9.91
CA ARG A 26 12.17 -4.91 -9.09
C ARG A 26 11.53 -3.95 -8.09
N LEU A 27 10.21 -4.06 -7.94
CA LEU A 27 9.46 -3.24 -6.98
C LEU A 27 9.49 -3.80 -5.55
N PHE A 28 9.55 -5.12 -5.43
CA PHE A 28 9.50 -5.83 -4.15
C PHE A 28 10.84 -6.48 -3.82
N ASP A 29 11.18 -6.43 -2.54
CA ASP A 29 12.27 -7.19 -1.93
C ASP A 29 11.66 -8.33 -1.10
N GLY A 30 11.76 -9.57 -1.58
CA GLY A 30 11.10 -10.73 -0.96
C GLY A 30 9.65 -10.93 -1.42
N PHE A 31 8.73 -11.20 -0.48
CA PHE A 31 7.36 -11.62 -0.78
C PHE A 31 6.42 -10.44 -1.06
N LEU A 32 6.18 -9.58 -0.05
CA LEU A 32 5.28 -8.42 -0.11
C LEU A 32 5.95 -7.12 0.38
N ARG A 33 7.23 -7.17 0.76
CA ARG A 33 7.95 -6.00 1.27
C ARG A 33 8.42 -5.15 0.10
N LEU A 34 8.14 -3.85 0.17
CA LEU A 34 8.57 -2.89 -0.84
C LEU A 34 10.09 -2.66 -0.69
N ALA A 35 10.82 -2.64 -1.80
CA ALA A 35 12.22 -2.25 -1.76
C ALA A 35 12.32 -0.77 -1.33
N PRO A 36 13.42 -0.32 -0.70
CA PRO A 36 13.57 1.11 -0.36
C PRO A 36 13.83 1.97 -1.61
N ARG A 37 14.57 1.43 -2.59
CA ARG A 37 14.94 2.14 -3.83
C ARG A 37 14.97 1.19 -5.02
N CYS A 38 14.74 1.74 -6.21
CA CYS A 38 14.92 1.03 -7.46
C CYS A 38 16.41 0.81 -7.78
N GLU A 39 16.79 -0.42 -8.11
CA GLU A 39 18.18 -0.79 -8.49
C GLU A 39 18.64 -0.14 -9.81
N ALA A 40 17.74 0.03 -10.80
CA ALA A 40 18.08 0.57 -12.11
C ALA A 40 18.08 2.12 -12.18
N CYS A 41 17.02 2.77 -11.66
CA CYS A 41 16.85 4.23 -11.81
C CYS A 41 16.96 5.03 -10.52
N GLY A 42 17.18 4.38 -9.37
CA GLY A 42 17.35 5.04 -8.08
C GLY A 42 16.10 5.72 -7.51
N LEU A 43 14.90 5.44 -8.05
CA LEU A 43 13.65 5.97 -7.51
C LEU A 43 13.45 5.49 -6.06
N ASP A 44 13.22 6.43 -5.14
CA ASP A 44 12.86 6.14 -3.75
C ASP A 44 11.41 5.71 -3.68
N TYR A 45 11.12 4.56 -3.09
CA TYR A 45 9.76 4.03 -2.96
C TYR A 45 9.04 4.44 -1.67
N SER A 46 9.67 5.27 -0.82
CA SER A 46 9.11 5.72 0.46
C SER A 46 7.84 6.59 0.32
N PHE A 47 7.50 7.05 -0.89
CA PHE A 47 6.24 7.75 -1.16
C PHE A 47 5.02 6.83 -1.14
N ALA A 48 5.24 5.52 -1.38
CA ALA A 48 4.18 4.56 -1.50
C ALA A 48 3.99 3.83 -0.17
N ASP A 49 2.95 4.20 0.57
CA ASP A 49 2.39 3.35 1.62
C ASP A 49 1.14 2.65 1.10
N PRO A 50 1.28 1.48 0.45
CA PRO A 50 0.16 0.60 0.19
C PRO A 50 -0.25 -0.07 1.52
N ALA A 51 -0.84 0.72 2.42
CA ALA A 51 -1.65 0.22 3.53
C ALA A 51 -2.76 -0.71 2.99
N ASP A 52 -3.41 -1.49 3.86
CA ASP A 52 -4.26 -2.70 3.66
C ASP A 52 -5.24 -2.79 2.45
N GLY A 53 -5.36 -1.76 1.62
CA GLY A 53 -6.09 -1.73 0.36
C GLY A 53 -5.93 -2.99 -0.51
N PRO A 54 -4.71 -3.52 -0.77
CA PRO A 54 -4.58 -4.74 -1.56
C PRO A 54 -5.32 -5.94 -0.97
N ALA A 55 -5.27 -6.09 0.36
CA ALA A 55 -5.94 -7.19 1.05
C ALA A 55 -7.46 -7.06 0.95
N PHE A 56 -7.99 -5.84 1.13
CA PHE A 56 -9.43 -5.58 1.01
C PHE A 56 -9.96 -5.94 -0.39
N PHE A 57 -9.28 -5.51 -1.45
CA PHE A 57 -9.70 -5.83 -2.82
C PHE A 57 -9.66 -7.33 -3.11
N VAL A 58 -8.61 -8.03 -2.68
CA VAL A 58 -8.53 -9.48 -2.84
C VAL A 58 -9.65 -10.19 -2.08
N MET A 59 -9.90 -9.82 -0.83
CA MET A 59 -10.92 -10.45 0.00
C MET A 59 -12.32 -10.28 -0.61
N MET A 60 -12.68 -9.07 -1.04
CA MET A 60 -14.02 -8.81 -1.60
C MET A 60 -14.24 -9.56 -2.92
N THR A 61 -13.21 -9.65 -3.76
CA THR A 61 -13.31 -10.34 -5.06
C THR A 61 -13.26 -11.86 -4.94
N MET A 62 -12.42 -12.40 -4.03
CA MET A 62 -12.22 -13.85 -3.91
C MET A 62 -13.15 -14.53 -2.90
N ALA A 63 -13.79 -13.80 -1.99
CA ALA A 63 -14.73 -14.39 -1.04
C ALA A 63 -15.89 -15.12 -1.73
N ILE A 64 -16.48 -14.52 -2.78
CA ILE A 64 -17.63 -15.10 -3.50
C ILE A 64 -17.27 -16.43 -4.20
N PRO A 65 -16.26 -16.50 -5.09
CA PRO A 65 -15.94 -17.74 -5.78
C PRO A 65 -15.43 -18.84 -4.84
N VAL A 66 -14.61 -18.48 -3.84
CA VAL A 66 -14.08 -19.47 -2.88
C VAL A 66 -15.18 -20.02 -1.98
N THR A 67 -16.08 -19.17 -1.47
CA THR A 67 -17.22 -19.63 -0.66
C THR A 67 -18.19 -20.45 -1.50
N GLY A 68 -18.47 -20.02 -2.74
CA GLY A 68 -19.31 -20.76 -3.67
C GLY A 68 -18.75 -22.16 -3.96
N PHE A 69 -17.44 -22.28 -4.19
CA PHE A 69 -16.77 -23.56 -4.32
C PHE A 69 -16.86 -24.41 -3.05
N GLY A 70 -16.64 -23.80 -1.87
CA GLY A 70 -16.72 -24.51 -0.59
C GLY A 70 -18.11 -25.10 -0.34
N ILE A 71 -19.17 -24.33 -0.61
CA ILE A 71 -20.56 -24.79 -0.51
C ILE A 71 -20.82 -25.92 -1.52
N TRP A 72 -20.42 -25.74 -2.77
CA TRP A 72 -20.59 -26.77 -3.80
C TRP A 72 -19.87 -28.07 -3.45
N PHE A 73 -18.63 -27.97 -2.95
CA PHE A 73 -17.83 -29.12 -2.52
C PHE A 73 -18.51 -29.88 -1.39
N GLU A 74 -19.07 -29.16 -0.41
CA GLU A 74 -19.82 -29.73 0.71
C GLU A 74 -21.08 -30.46 0.24
N LEU A 75 -21.86 -29.84 -0.64
CA LEU A 75 -23.14 -30.40 -1.12
C LEU A 75 -22.98 -31.64 -2.01
N VAL A 76 -21.88 -31.75 -2.75
CA VAL A 76 -21.69 -32.85 -3.71
C VAL A 76 -20.96 -34.04 -3.09
N HIS A 77 -19.99 -33.80 -2.20
CA HIS A 77 -19.10 -34.86 -1.72
C HIS A 77 -19.35 -35.27 -0.27
N GLU A 78 -20.20 -34.55 0.47
CA GLU A 78 -20.43 -34.72 1.93
C GLU A 78 -19.13 -35.09 2.68
N PRO A 79 -18.03 -34.33 2.48
CA PRO A 79 -16.73 -34.73 2.94
C PRO A 79 -16.65 -34.64 4.47
N PRO A 80 -15.86 -35.50 5.13
CA PRO A 80 -15.55 -35.30 6.54
C PRO A 80 -14.82 -33.95 6.72
N PHE A 81 -15.02 -33.30 7.87
CA PHE A 81 -14.53 -31.94 8.15
C PHE A 81 -13.04 -31.71 7.83
N TRP A 82 -12.18 -32.71 8.06
CA TRP A 82 -10.76 -32.62 7.76
C TRP A 82 -10.48 -32.52 6.25
N ALA A 83 -11.23 -33.25 5.43
CA ALA A 83 -11.08 -33.22 3.97
C ALA A 83 -11.61 -31.89 3.42
N HIS A 84 -12.71 -31.37 3.99
CA HIS A 84 -13.18 -30.02 3.69
C HIS A 84 -12.07 -28.99 3.94
N LEU A 85 -11.49 -28.98 5.14
CA LEU A 85 -10.44 -28.02 5.51
C LEU A 85 -9.19 -28.13 4.62
N LEU A 86 -8.74 -29.36 4.34
CA LEU A 86 -7.56 -29.59 3.50
C LEU A 86 -7.76 -29.21 2.03
N VAL A 87 -8.99 -29.11 1.56
CA VAL A 87 -9.27 -28.68 0.18
C VAL A 87 -9.53 -27.17 0.14
N THR A 88 -10.40 -26.66 1.00
CA THR A 88 -10.85 -25.27 0.94
C THR A 88 -9.80 -24.28 1.44
N VAL A 89 -8.99 -24.63 2.45
CA VAL A 89 -7.93 -23.72 2.94
C VAL A 89 -6.81 -23.54 1.93
N PRO A 90 -6.20 -24.59 1.35
CA PRO A 90 -5.20 -24.41 0.30
C PRO A 90 -5.76 -23.71 -0.93
N LEU A 91 -7.03 -23.97 -1.30
CA LEU A 91 -7.69 -23.25 -2.38
C LEU A 91 -7.81 -21.75 -2.08
N LEU A 92 -8.24 -21.38 -0.86
CA LEU A 92 -8.32 -19.99 -0.43
C LEU A 92 -6.95 -19.30 -0.49
N LEU A 93 -5.90 -19.98 0.00
CA LEU A 93 -4.54 -19.45 -0.04
C LEU A 93 -4.06 -19.27 -1.49
N LEU A 94 -4.26 -20.28 -2.34
CA LEU A 94 -3.88 -20.22 -3.76
C LEU A 94 -4.70 -19.19 -4.54
N ALA A 95 -5.93 -18.91 -4.15
CA ALA A 95 -6.76 -17.88 -4.77
C ALA A 95 -6.30 -16.47 -4.36
N CYS A 96 -6.00 -16.26 -3.07
CA CYS A 96 -5.72 -14.91 -2.55
C CYS A 96 -4.24 -14.51 -2.69
N VAL A 97 -3.33 -15.38 -2.27
CA VAL A 97 -1.88 -15.10 -2.12
C VAL A 97 -1.21 -14.61 -3.42
N PRO A 98 -1.39 -15.25 -4.60
CA PRO A 98 -0.74 -14.80 -5.81
C PRO A 98 -1.31 -13.49 -6.36
N ILE A 99 -2.54 -13.12 -5.99
CA ILE A 99 -3.22 -11.90 -6.46
C ILE A 99 -2.82 -10.68 -5.63
N LEU A 100 -2.48 -10.87 -4.35
CA LEU A 100 -2.00 -9.79 -3.48
C LEU A 100 -0.79 -9.06 -4.08
N ARG A 101 0.12 -9.82 -4.69
CA ARG A 101 1.39 -9.30 -5.23
C ARG A 101 1.19 -8.33 -6.42
N PRO A 102 0.47 -8.70 -7.50
CA PRO A 102 0.18 -7.78 -8.60
C PRO A 102 -0.72 -6.62 -8.19
N ILE A 103 -1.71 -6.82 -7.32
CA ILE A 103 -2.56 -5.71 -6.85
C ILE A 103 -1.73 -4.67 -6.09
N LYS A 104 -0.84 -5.12 -5.20
CA LYS A 104 0.09 -4.21 -4.52
C LYS A 104 0.97 -3.46 -5.53
N GLY A 105 1.47 -4.13 -6.56
CA GLY A 105 2.26 -3.50 -7.61
C GLY A 105 1.47 -2.44 -8.41
N LEU A 106 0.21 -2.75 -8.74
CA LEU A 106 -0.71 -1.84 -9.42
C LEU A 106 -1.01 -0.60 -8.57
N MET A 107 -1.24 -0.76 -7.27
CA MET A 107 -1.50 0.36 -6.36
C MET A 107 -0.30 1.30 -6.26
N VAL A 108 0.91 0.77 -6.10
CA VAL A 108 2.14 1.59 -6.06
C VAL A 108 2.38 2.33 -7.38
N ALA A 109 2.17 1.65 -8.52
CA ALA A 109 2.29 2.28 -9.84
C ALA A 109 1.24 3.39 -10.04
N SER A 110 0.01 3.18 -9.58
CA SER A 110 -1.07 4.17 -9.61
C SER A 110 -0.78 5.37 -8.70
N GLN A 111 -0.27 5.15 -7.48
CA GLN A 111 0.16 6.22 -6.57
C GLN A 111 1.25 7.09 -7.22
N TYR A 112 2.22 6.48 -7.91
CA TYR A 112 3.28 7.19 -8.62
C TYR A 112 2.74 8.06 -9.77
N ILE A 113 1.85 7.51 -10.61
CA ILE A 113 1.32 8.23 -11.78
C ILE A 113 0.35 9.33 -11.38
N ASN A 114 -0.51 9.08 -10.41
CA ASN A 114 -1.47 10.06 -9.92
C ASN A 114 -0.87 11.06 -8.91
N LYS A 115 0.42 10.90 -8.56
CA LYS A 115 1.11 11.70 -7.54
C LYS A 115 0.33 11.75 -6.22
N ALA A 116 -0.27 10.63 -5.85
CA ALA A 116 -1.04 10.51 -4.62
C ALA A 116 -0.07 10.35 -3.45
N GLU A 117 0.25 11.47 -2.79
CA GLU A 117 1.00 11.51 -1.54
C GLU A 117 0.07 11.72 -0.35
N GLU A 118 0.44 11.18 0.83
CA GLU A 118 -0.31 11.45 2.05
C GLU A 118 -0.28 12.94 2.39
N ALA A 119 -1.45 13.49 2.74
CA ALA A 119 -1.58 14.88 3.16
C ALA A 119 -0.78 15.12 4.45
N ARG A 120 0.41 15.71 4.32
CA ARG A 120 1.18 16.18 5.48
C ARG A 120 0.61 17.50 5.97
N PHE A 121 -0.25 17.45 6.97
CA PHE A 121 -0.66 18.63 7.71
C PHE A 121 0.53 19.13 8.52
N VAL A 122 1.20 20.17 8.04
CA VAL A 122 2.09 20.96 8.89
C VAL A 122 1.17 21.63 9.91
N LEU A 123 1.04 21.05 11.10
CA LEU A 123 0.45 21.76 12.23
C LEU A 123 1.26 23.06 12.36
N ARG A 124 0.63 24.18 12.02
CA ARG A 124 1.19 25.49 12.31
C ARG A 124 1.36 25.51 13.82
N ARG A 125 2.61 25.33 14.29
CA ARG A 125 2.95 25.55 15.69
C ARG A 125 2.40 26.94 16.03
N PRO A 126 1.61 27.11 17.10
CA PRO A 126 1.22 28.45 17.52
C PRO A 126 2.51 29.27 17.62
N GLU A 127 2.59 30.37 16.87
CA GLU A 127 3.68 31.32 17.07
C GLU A 127 3.66 31.68 18.54
N THR A 128 4.73 31.35 19.27
CA THR A 128 4.90 31.87 20.62
C THR A 128 4.84 33.39 20.47
N PRO A 129 3.87 34.09 21.10
CA PRO A 129 3.82 35.53 21.03
C PRO A 129 5.18 36.08 21.44
N PRO A 130 5.70 37.12 20.75
CA PRO A 130 6.95 37.73 21.16
C PRO A 130 6.88 38.08 22.64
N ALA A 131 7.94 37.79 23.38
CA ALA A 131 7.99 38.06 24.82
C ALA A 131 7.57 39.51 25.08
N PRO A 132 6.72 39.76 26.10
CA PRO A 132 6.29 41.12 26.39
C PRO A 132 7.51 42.00 26.70
N PRO A 133 7.51 43.27 26.27
CA PRO A 133 8.61 44.18 26.57
C PRO A 133 8.84 44.28 28.08
N PRO A 134 10.10 44.45 28.53
CA PRO A 134 10.50 44.35 29.95
C PRO A 134 9.75 45.30 30.89
N GLU A 135 9.25 46.43 30.37
CA GLU A 135 8.48 47.42 31.13
C GLU A 135 7.15 46.87 31.68
N ARG A 136 6.48 45.95 30.97
CA ARG A 136 5.20 45.37 31.43
C ARG A 136 5.38 44.44 32.62
N GLN A 137 6.49 43.67 32.67
CA GLN A 137 6.76 42.72 33.75
C GLN A 137 7.05 43.42 35.09
N ALA A 138 7.67 44.61 35.05
CA ALA A 138 7.98 45.39 36.24
C ALA A 138 6.73 46.07 36.86
N ARG A 139 5.70 46.38 36.06
CA ARG A 139 4.43 46.93 36.59
C ARG A 139 3.60 45.86 37.31
N ASP A 140 3.57 44.64 36.79
CA ASP A 140 2.76 43.57 37.37
C ASP A 140 3.41 42.99 38.65
N ALA A 141 4.75 43.01 38.75
CA ALA A 141 5.47 42.61 39.96
C ALA A 141 5.33 43.60 41.14
N ASN A 142 4.97 44.86 40.87
CA ASN A 142 4.71 45.89 41.91
C ASN A 142 3.22 46.01 42.26
N ALA A 143 2.35 45.21 41.64
CA ALA A 143 0.91 45.19 41.88
C ALA A 143 0.46 44.00 42.75
N ALA A 144 1.38 43.15 43.19
CA ALA A 144 1.19 42.03 44.12
C ALA A 144 1.91 42.32 45.45
#